data_AF-A0A925BQJ8-F1
#
_entry.id   AF-A0A925BQJ8-F1
#
_cell.length_a   1.000
_cell.length_b   1.000
_cell.length_c   1.000
_cell.angle_alpha   90.00
_cell.angle_beta   90.00
_cell.angle_gamma   90.00
#
_symmetry.space_group_name_H-M   'P 1'
#
loop_
_entity.id
_entity.type
_entity.pdbx_description
1 polymer ?
#
loop_
_entity_poly.entity_id
_entity_poly.type
_entity_poly.pdbx_seq_one_letter_code
_entity_poly.pdbx_strand_id
1 'polypeptide(L)'
;MIYSLVNGIVPRGAIDFGFGVENYEDEIYGPVLASCHHLESKVADWPRVVVGEGLYRELQNGADTVPQDPAASLNVAFAKEALHWVAKDAHDIYFVDYLGTYGREHLSEILDTDAQQSLDLAHVKVEELLEKYQADAKIRAKYEALLKYFDDRLGDLNSERRGRAEMLVAEARMEHRLSDDPER
;
A
#
# COMPACT_ATOMS: atom_id res chain seq x y z
N MET A 1 3.49 -0.49 -3.46
CA MET A 1 3.24 0.63 -2.51
C MET A 1 4.54 1.35 -2.14
N ILE A 2 5.52 0.68 -1.52
CA ILE A 2 6.78 1.30 -1.06
C ILE A 2 7.56 2.00 -2.17
N TYR A 3 7.81 1.31 -3.29
CA TYR A 3 8.52 1.91 -4.42
C TYR A 3 7.86 3.20 -4.95
N SER A 4 6.53 3.22 -5.07
CA SER A 4 5.79 4.42 -5.46
C SER A 4 6.00 5.55 -4.46
N LEU A 5 5.92 5.25 -3.16
CA LEU A 5 6.12 6.22 -2.09
C LEU A 5 7.53 6.81 -2.11
N VAL A 6 8.58 6.01 -2.32
CA VAL A 6 9.96 6.51 -2.48
C VAL A 6 10.05 7.55 -3.59
N ASN A 7 9.32 7.36 -4.68
CA ASN A 7 9.25 8.28 -5.82
C ASN A 7 8.25 9.44 -5.63
N GLY A 8 7.68 9.61 -4.43
CA GLY A 8 6.71 10.65 -4.12
C GLY A 8 5.32 10.43 -4.75
N ILE A 9 5.07 9.26 -5.33
CA ILE A 9 3.75 8.84 -5.80
C ILE A 9 3.05 8.15 -4.65
N VAL A 10 1.84 8.61 -4.34
CA VAL A 10 1.11 8.20 -3.15
C VAL A 10 -0.08 7.33 -3.59
N PRO A 11 0.13 6.01 -3.73
CA PRO A 11 -0.91 5.11 -4.23
C PRO A 11 -2.07 5.02 -3.25
N ARG A 12 -3.27 4.99 -3.82
CA ARG A 12 -4.53 4.73 -3.12
C ARG A 12 -5.36 3.83 -4.02
N GLY A 13 -6.02 2.84 -3.44
CA GLY A 13 -6.73 1.83 -4.20
C GLY A 13 -7.84 1.17 -3.38
N ALA A 14 -8.62 0.33 -4.06
CA ALA A 14 -9.48 -0.63 -3.41
C ALA A 14 -9.49 -1.93 -4.22
N ILE A 15 -9.62 -3.05 -3.51
CA ILE A 15 -9.77 -4.38 -4.09
C ILE A 15 -10.97 -5.07 -3.44
N ASP A 16 -11.82 -5.70 -4.23
CA ASP A 16 -13.01 -6.40 -3.74
C ASP A 16 -13.33 -7.58 -4.67
N PHE A 17 -14.21 -8.48 -4.21
CA PHE A 17 -14.65 -9.66 -4.95
C PHE A 17 -16.16 -9.68 -5.07
N GLY A 18 -16.65 -9.94 -6.29
CA GLY A 18 -18.07 -9.99 -6.57
C GLY A 18 -18.37 -10.07 -8.06
N PHE A 19 -19.64 -9.90 -8.41
CA PHE A 19 -20.09 -10.01 -9.79
C PHE A 19 -19.68 -8.79 -10.63
N GLY A 20 -19.08 -9.08 -11.78
CA GLY A 20 -18.84 -8.16 -12.87
C GLY A 20 -19.13 -8.84 -14.21
N VAL A 21 -19.37 -8.06 -15.24
CA VAL A 21 -19.55 -8.50 -16.62
C VAL A 21 -18.70 -7.64 -17.52
N GLU A 22 -18.05 -8.27 -18.49
CA GLU A 22 -17.36 -7.59 -19.57
C GLU A 22 -18.36 -7.44 -20.73
N ASN A 23 -18.93 -6.25 -20.89
CA ASN A 23 -19.91 -5.99 -21.96
C ASN A 23 -19.24 -5.46 -23.24
N TYR A 24 -18.05 -4.87 -23.09
CA TYR A 24 -17.19 -4.39 -24.17
C TYR A 24 -15.76 -4.81 -23.85
N GLU A 25 -14.94 -4.97 -24.89
CA GLU A 25 -13.51 -5.29 -24.75
C GLU A 25 -12.84 -4.31 -23.79
N ASP A 26 -12.15 -4.84 -22.78
CA ASP A 26 -11.43 -4.09 -21.74
C ASP A 26 -12.31 -3.24 -20.79
N GLU A 27 -13.64 -3.42 -20.79
CA GLU A 27 -14.55 -2.69 -19.90
C GLU A 27 -15.36 -3.63 -18.98
N ILE A 28 -15.09 -3.54 -17.69
CA ILE A 28 -15.82 -4.28 -16.65
C ILE A 28 -16.96 -3.41 -16.13
N TYR A 29 -18.16 -3.99 -16.06
CA TYR A 29 -19.34 -3.38 -15.46
C TYR A 29 -19.88 -4.26 -14.34
N GLY A 30 -20.56 -3.66 -13.37
CA GLY A 30 -21.29 -4.41 -12.36
C GLY A 30 -21.10 -3.90 -10.94
N PRO A 31 -21.76 -4.56 -9.96
CA PRO A 31 -21.75 -4.14 -8.58
C PRO A 31 -20.35 -4.15 -7.96
N VAL A 32 -19.46 -5.07 -8.35
CA VAL A 32 -18.08 -5.11 -7.81
C VAL A 32 -17.28 -3.86 -8.19
N LEU A 33 -17.46 -3.34 -9.41
CA LEU A 33 -16.79 -2.10 -9.84
C LEU A 33 -17.29 -0.91 -9.02
N ALA A 34 -18.61 -0.80 -8.82
CA ALA A 34 -19.20 0.24 -8.00
C ALA A 34 -18.73 0.16 -6.53
N SER A 35 -18.59 -1.06 -6.00
CA SER A 35 -18.03 -1.32 -4.67
C SER A 35 -16.60 -0.82 -4.57
N CYS A 36 -15.70 -1.24 -5.47
CA CYS A 36 -14.31 -0.78 -5.49
C CYS A 36 -14.20 0.74 -5.60
N HIS A 37 -14.96 1.36 -6.50
CA HIS A 37 -14.96 2.82 -6.64
C HIS A 37 -15.46 3.52 -5.36
N HIS A 38 -16.49 2.98 -4.69
CA HIS A 38 -16.96 3.51 -3.41
C HIS A 38 -15.88 3.39 -2.33
N LEU A 39 -15.26 2.22 -2.19
CA LEU A 39 -14.20 1.96 -1.23
C LEU A 39 -13.01 2.91 -1.44
N GLU A 40 -12.55 3.07 -2.67
CA GLU A 40 -11.41 3.95 -2.97
C GLU A 40 -11.74 5.45 -2.77
N SER A 41 -12.93 5.88 -3.19
CA SER A 41 -13.30 7.31 -3.18
C SER A 41 -13.85 7.81 -1.86
N LYS A 42 -14.47 6.93 -1.05
CA LYS A 42 -15.18 7.28 0.19
C LYS A 42 -14.58 6.65 1.44
N VAL A 43 -13.98 5.47 1.34
CA VAL A 43 -13.50 4.70 2.50
C VAL A 43 -11.99 4.78 2.68
N ALA A 44 -11.22 4.81 1.59
CA ALA A 44 -9.77 5.05 1.60
C ALA A 44 -9.49 6.53 1.91
N ASP A 45 -9.64 6.87 3.19
CA ASP A 45 -9.48 8.19 3.77
C ASP A 45 -8.02 8.67 3.78
N TRP A 46 -7.06 7.76 3.87
CA TRP A 46 -5.62 8.00 3.66
C TRP A 46 -5.05 7.10 2.54
N PRO A 47 -3.79 7.31 2.11
CA PRO A 47 -3.15 6.52 1.06
C PRO A 47 -2.93 5.03 1.42
N ARG A 48 -3.95 4.22 1.16
CA ARG A 48 -3.95 2.77 1.36
C ARG A 48 -4.72 2.06 0.26
N VAL A 49 -4.59 0.73 0.25
CA VAL A 49 -5.46 -0.16 -0.54
C VAL A 49 -6.48 -0.79 0.40
N VAL A 50 -7.74 -0.37 0.28
CA VAL A 50 -8.85 -0.92 1.08
C VAL A 50 -9.26 -2.27 0.52
N VAL A 51 -9.51 -3.23 1.40
CA VAL A 51 -10.01 -4.55 1.07
C VAL A 51 -11.50 -4.58 1.34
N GLY A 52 -12.30 -4.87 0.32
CA GLY A 52 -13.74 -5.03 0.46
C GLY A 52 -14.11 -6.29 1.22
N GLU A 53 -15.27 -6.24 1.88
CA GLU A 53 -15.84 -7.37 2.63
C GLU A 53 -16.06 -8.60 1.74
N GLY A 54 -16.40 -8.40 0.47
CA GLY A 54 -16.60 -9.48 -0.49
C GLY A 54 -15.32 -10.31 -0.66
N LEU A 55 -14.19 -9.64 -0.88
CA LEU A 55 -12.89 -10.30 -0.99
C LEU A 55 -12.46 -10.93 0.33
N TYR A 56 -12.57 -10.21 1.45
CA TYR A 56 -12.15 -10.74 2.74
C TYR A 56 -12.90 -12.03 3.10
N ARG A 57 -14.23 -12.03 2.94
CA ARG A 57 -15.06 -13.22 3.18
C ARG A 57 -14.71 -14.37 2.24
N GLU A 58 -14.43 -14.09 0.97
CA GLU A 58 -14.03 -15.14 0.02
C GLU A 58 -12.69 -15.77 0.42
N LEU A 59 -11.71 -14.95 0.86
CA LEU A 59 -10.44 -15.46 1.38
C LEU A 59 -10.63 -16.30 2.65
N GLN A 60 -11.50 -15.89 3.57
CA GLN A 60 -11.84 -16.69 4.75
C GLN A 60 -12.47 -18.04 4.37
N ASN A 61 -13.48 -18.02 3.49
CA ASN A 61 -14.12 -19.24 2.99
C ASN A 61 -13.11 -20.17 2.31
N GLY A 62 -12.22 -19.62 1.49
CA GLY A 62 -11.15 -20.35 0.83
C GLY A 62 -10.17 -20.97 1.82
N ALA A 63 -9.78 -20.24 2.88
CA ALA A 63 -8.86 -20.72 3.90
C ALA A 63 -9.45 -21.83 4.79
N ASP A 64 -10.77 -21.81 5.02
CA ASP A 64 -11.51 -22.77 5.84
C ASP A 64 -11.99 -24.00 5.06
N THR A 65 -11.83 -24.00 3.73
CA THR A 65 -12.25 -25.11 2.87
C THR A 65 -11.41 -26.36 3.12
N VAL A 66 -12.07 -27.53 3.20
CA VAL A 66 -11.40 -28.83 3.24
C VAL A 66 -10.99 -29.25 1.81
N PRO A 67 -9.70 -29.28 1.48
CA PRO A 67 -9.27 -29.55 0.11
C PRO A 67 -9.58 -30.99 -0.29
N GLN A 68 -10.14 -31.17 -1.48
CA GLN A 68 -10.50 -32.48 -2.04
C GLN A 68 -9.48 -32.99 -3.07
N ASP A 69 -8.60 -32.11 -3.55
CA ASP A 69 -7.56 -32.41 -4.54
C ASP A 69 -6.33 -31.49 -4.35
N PRO A 70 -5.22 -31.74 -5.07
CA PRO A 70 -4.02 -30.91 -4.98
C PRO A 70 -4.23 -29.43 -5.37
N ALA A 71 -5.09 -29.13 -6.35
CA ALA A 71 -5.35 -27.75 -6.75
C ALA A 71 -6.15 -27.01 -5.67
N ALA A 72 -7.13 -27.67 -5.05
CA ALA A 72 -7.86 -27.15 -3.89
C ALA A 72 -6.91 -26.88 -2.71
N SER A 73 -5.92 -27.75 -2.49
CA SER A 73 -4.90 -27.55 -1.45
C SER A 73 -4.07 -26.27 -1.69
N LEU A 74 -3.71 -26.01 -2.94
CA LEU A 74 -3.01 -24.77 -3.32
C LEU A 74 -3.89 -23.54 -3.12
N ASN A 75 -5.17 -23.60 -3.50
CA ASN A 75 -6.10 -22.49 -3.29
C ASN A 75 -6.27 -22.15 -1.80
N VAL A 76 -6.39 -23.16 -0.94
CA VAL A 76 -6.45 -22.98 0.52
C VAL A 76 -5.16 -22.32 1.02
N ALA A 77 -3.99 -22.76 0.54
CA ALA A 77 -2.71 -22.16 0.90
C ALA A 77 -2.64 -20.69 0.46
N PHE A 78 -2.98 -20.37 -0.79
CA PHE A 78 -3.00 -18.98 -1.27
C PHE A 78 -3.99 -18.10 -0.51
N ALA A 79 -5.17 -18.61 -0.15
CA ALA A 79 -6.14 -17.86 0.64
C ALA A 79 -5.58 -17.52 2.04
N LYS A 80 -4.91 -18.47 2.69
CA LYS A 80 -4.24 -18.25 3.98
C LYS A 80 -3.09 -17.24 3.87
N GLU A 81 -2.26 -17.37 2.84
CA GLU A 81 -1.17 -16.41 2.60
C GLU A 81 -1.73 -15.00 2.34
N ALA A 82 -2.77 -14.87 1.52
CA ALA A 82 -3.42 -13.59 1.26
C ALA A 82 -3.99 -12.95 2.53
N LEU A 83 -4.58 -13.74 3.45
CA LEU A 83 -5.09 -13.23 4.71
C LEU A 83 -4.00 -12.63 5.62
N HIS A 84 -2.75 -13.09 5.52
CA HIS A 84 -1.63 -12.48 6.27
C HIS A 84 -1.30 -11.06 5.81
N TRP A 85 -1.70 -10.68 4.60
CA TRP A 85 -1.56 -9.31 4.08
C TRP A 85 -2.71 -8.39 4.48
N VAL A 86 -3.76 -8.89 5.13
CA VAL A 86 -4.95 -8.10 5.46
C VAL A 86 -4.94 -7.76 6.94
N ALA A 87 -5.02 -6.47 7.25
CA ALA A 87 -5.28 -6.00 8.61
C ALA A 87 -6.59 -5.22 8.67
N LYS A 88 -7.03 -4.96 9.90
CA LYS A 88 -8.20 -4.14 10.22
C LYS A 88 -7.75 -2.89 10.96
N ASP A 89 -8.31 -1.74 10.59
CA ASP A 89 -8.06 -0.49 11.32
C ASP A 89 -8.99 -0.32 12.53
N ALA A 90 -8.87 0.82 13.22
CA ALA A 90 -9.70 1.14 14.40
C ALA A 90 -11.19 1.34 14.09
N HIS A 91 -11.57 1.44 12.82
CA HIS A 91 -12.95 1.61 12.35
C HIS A 91 -13.50 0.34 11.70
N ASP A 92 -12.86 -0.80 11.95
CA ASP A 92 -13.24 -2.09 11.39
C ASP A 92 -13.15 -2.16 9.83
N ILE A 93 -12.29 -1.34 9.22
CA ILE A 93 -12.07 -1.37 7.76
C ILE A 93 -10.86 -2.26 7.45
N TYR A 94 -11.04 -3.22 6.55
CA TYR A 94 -9.96 -4.07 6.06
C TYR A 94 -9.07 -3.34 5.04
N PHE A 95 -7.77 -3.55 5.09
CA PHE A 95 -6.81 -2.97 4.15
C PHE A 95 -5.57 -3.86 3.99
N VAL A 96 -4.81 -3.61 2.93
CA VAL A 96 -3.53 -4.30 2.69
C VAL A 96 -2.44 -3.74 3.61
N ASP A 97 -2.01 -4.53 4.60
CA ASP A 97 -1.00 -4.18 5.60
C ASP A 97 0.42 -4.49 5.11
N TYR A 98 0.85 -3.75 4.09
CA TYR A 98 2.15 -3.94 3.46
C TYR A 98 3.35 -3.57 4.37
N LEU A 99 3.12 -2.93 5.52
CA LEU A 99 4.13 -2.69 6.57
C LEU A 99 3.94 -3.61 7.79
N GLY A 100 2.92 -4.47 7.77
CA GLY A 100 2.69 -5.49 8.77
C GLY A 100 3.85 -6.47 8.86
N THR A 101 3.84 -7.30 9.90
CA THR A 101 4.90 -8.31 10.12
C THR A 101 5.16 -9.16 8.87
N TYR A 102 4.09 -9.69 8.27
CA TYR A 102 4.20 -10.52 7.07
C TYR A 102 4.80 -9.74 5.89
N GLY A 103 4.32 -8.51 5.64
CA GLY A 103 4.83 -7.67 4.57
C GLY A 103 6.31 -7.37 4.70
N ARG A 104 6.78 -7.09 5.94
CA ARG A 104 8.19 -6.81 6.23
C ARG A 104 9.09 -8.03 6.06
N GLU A 105 8.61 -9.21 6.41
CA GLU A 105 9.36 -10.46 6.24
C GLU A 105 9.58 -10.81 4.76
N HIS A 106 8.65 -10.45 3.88
CA HIS A 106 8.71 -10.76 2.45
C HIS A 106 9.19 -9.58 1.59
N LEU A 107 9.39 -8.41 2.19
CA LEU A 107 9.73 -7.17 1.47
C LEU A 107 11.07 -7.28 0.72
N SER A 108 12.05 -8.00 1.27
CA SER A 108 13.34 -8.26 0.62
C SER A 108 13.26 -9.22 -0.57
N GLU A 109 12.22 -10.04 -0.66
CA GLU A 109 11.99 -10.93 -1.82
C GLU A 109 11.31 -10.18 -2.97
N ILE A 110 10.57 -9.12 -2.64
CA ILE A 110 9.79 -8.32 -3.59
C ILE A 110 10.62 -7.16 -4.15
N LEU A 111 11.57 -6.63 -3.38
CA LEU A 111 12.39 -5.50 -3.77
C LEU A 111 13.80 -5.95 -4.19
N ASP A 112 14.22 -5.52 -5.37
CA ASP A 112 15.60 -5.69 -5.87
C ASP A 112 16.65 -4.84 -5.11
N THR A 113 16.23 -4.14 -4.05
CA THR A 113 17.04 -3.17 -3.30
C THR A 113 16.97 -3.47 -1.81
N ASP A 114 17.81 -2.82 -1.01
CA ASP A 114 17.73 -2.94 0.45
C ASP A 114 16.34 -2.52 0.93
N ALA A 115 15.60 -3.48 1.48
CA ALA A 115 14.23 -3.30 1.94
C ALA A 115 14.15 -2.28 3.09
N GLN A 116 15.11 -2.30 4.02
CA GLN A 116 15.11 -1.36 5.15
C GLN A 116 15.41 0.05 4.67
N GLN A 117 16.36 0.21 3.74
CA GLN A 117 16.64 1.50 3.11
C GLN A 117 15.39 2.03 2.38
N SER A 118 14.68 1.18 1.64
CA SER A 118 13.46 1.57 0.91
C SER A 118 12.33 2.02 1.85
N LEU A 119 12.18 1.36 2.99
CA LEU A 119 11.23 1.76 4.03
C LEU A 119 11.59 3.11 4.64
N ASP A 120 12.88 3.34 4.94
CA ASP A 120 13.37 4.58 5.53
C ASP A 120 13.18 5.75 4.56
N LEU A 121 13.49 5.55 3.28
CA LEU A 121 13.26 6.52 2.21
C LEU A 121 11.78 6.85 2.03
N ALA A 122 10.91 5.83 2.04
CA ALA A 122 9.48 6.02 1.92
C ALA A 122 8.93 6.82 3.12
N HIS A 123 9.42 6.55 4.34
CA HIS A 123 9.03 7.29 5.55
C HIS A 123 9.42 8.77 5.44
N VAL A 124 10.69 9.07 5.17
CA VAL A 124 11.17 10.45 4.97
C VAL A 124 10.39 11.15 3.86
N LYS A 125 10.07 10.45 2.77
CA LYS A 125 9.27 11.04 1.68
C LYS A 125 7.85 11.40 2.12
N VAL A 126 7.22 10.60 2.97
CA VAL A 126 5.90 10.92 3.55
C VAL A 126 5.98 12.16 4.43
N GLU A 127 7.04 12.32 5.21
CA GLU A 127 7.28 13.53 6.02
C GLU A 127 7.46 14.78 5.13
N GLU A 128 8.25 14.69 4.06
CA GLU A 128 8.41 15.78 3.09
C GLU A 128 7.08 16.18 2.44
N LEU A 129 6.23 15.20 2.12
CA LEU A 129 4.90 15.45 1.55
C LEU A 129 3.96 16.09 2.59
N LEU A 130 4.03 15.65 3.84
CA LEU A 130 3.27 16.25 4.94
C LEU A 130 3.65 17.73 5.11
N GLU A 131 4.94 18.04 5.12
CA GLU A 131 5.44 19.42 5.22
C GLU A 131 5.02 20.26 3.99
N LYS A 132 5.15 19.70 2.79
CA LYS A 132 4.73 20.37 1.55
C LYS A 132 3.26 20.75 1.55
N TYR A 133 2.38 19.89 2.07
CA TYR A 133 0.93 20.09 2.06
C TYR A 133 0.36 20.55 3.40
N GLN A 134 1.20 21.05 4.32
CA GLN A 134 0.80 21.46 5.68
C GLN A 134 -0.31 22.52 5.74
N ALA A 135 -0.47 23.33 4.68
CA ALA A 135 -1.47 24.38 4.58
C ALA A 135 -2.88 23.87 4.24
N ASP A 136 -3.00 22.71 3.57
CA ASP A 136 -4.29 22.10 3.26
C ASP A 136 -4.65 21.09 4.35
N ALA A 137 -5.56 21.46 5.24
CA ALA A 137 -5.95 20.64 6.37
C ALA A 137 -6.47 19.24 5.97
N LYS A 138 -7.16 19.14 4.83
CA LYS A 138 -7.71 17.86 4.36
C LYS A 138 -6.61 16.95 3.85
N ILE A 139 -5.67 17.48 3.07
CA ILE A 139 -4.53 16.71 2.56
C ILE A 139 -3.56 16.37 3.70
N ARG A 140 -3.28 17.32 4.58
CA ARG A 140 -2.43 17.14 5.75
C ARG A 140 -2.89 15.98 6.62
N ALA A 141 -4.18 15.92 6.96
CA ALA A 141 -4.75 14.83 7.76
C ALA A 141 -4.52 13.44 7.14
N LYS A 142 -4.48 13.33 5.81
CA LYS A 142 -4.20 12.05 5.13
C LYS A 142 -2.74 11.62 5.29
N TYR A 143 -1.82 12.56 5.20
CA TYR A 143 -0.39 12.29 5.39
C TYR A 143 -0.06 12.05 6.86
N GLU A 144 -0.72 12.74 7.79
CA GLU A 144 -0.65 12.45 9.23
C GLU A 144 -1.08 11.01 9.51
N ALA A 145 -2.20 10.55 8.93
CA ALA A 145 -2.66 9.16 9.07
C ALA A 145 -1.71 8.14 8.45
N LEU A 146 -1.15 8.44 7.27
CA LEU A 146 -0.14 7.59 6.62
C LEU A 146 1.14 7.50 7.46
N LEU A 147 1.64 8.63 7.96
CA LEU A 147 2.83 8.68 8.80
C LEU A 147 2.61 7.91 10.10
N LYS A 148 1.45 8.08 10.74
CA LYS A 148 1.07 7.30 11.90
C LYS A 148 1.09 5.80 11.62
N TYR A 149 0.60 5.36 10.46
CA TYR A 149 0.66 3.94 10.07
C TYR A 149 2.11 3.44 9.93
N PHE A 150 3.01 4.27 9.38
CA PHE A 150 4.44 3.97 9.35
C PHE A 150 5.01 3.84 10.77
N ASP A 151 4.73 4.81 11.65
CA ASP A 151 5.24 4.82 13.02
C ASP A 151 4.70 3.65 13.85
N ASP A 152 3.41 3.32 13.71
CA ASP A 152 2.77 2.18 14.38
C ASP A 152 3.39 0.84 13.96
N ARG A 153 3.92 0.73 12.74
CA ARG A 153 4.44 -0.53 12.17
C ARG A 153 5.95 -0.66 12.26
N LEU A 154 6.68 0.45 12.15
CA LEU A 154 8.15 0.49 12.06
C LEU A 154 8.81 1.12 13.29
N GLY A 155 8.03 1.83 14.11
CA GLY A 155 8.56 2.74 15.12
C GLY A 155 9.19 4.00 14.51
N ASP A 156 9.58 4.93 15.38
CA ASP A 156 10.24 6.17 14.96
C ASP A 156 11.58 5.88 14.26
N LEU A 157 11.87 6.63 13.19
CA LEU A 157 13.22 6.62 12.62
C LEU A 157 14.22 7.24 13.59
N ASN A 158 15.21 6.44 14.00
CA ASN A 158 16.34 6.95 14.75
C ASN A 158 17.19 7.93 13.91
N SER A 159 17.99 8.75 14.59
CA SER A 159 18.77 9.83 13.96
C SER A 159 19.73 9.35 12.87
N GLU A 160 20.28 8.13 13.00
CA GLU A 160 21.21 7.55 12.04
C GLU A 160 20.51 7.11 10.74
N ARG A 161 19.39 6.38 10.86
CA ARG A 161 18.56 5.95 9.71
C ARG A 161 17.99 7.15 8.98
N ARG A 162 17.47 8.13 9.73
CA ARG A 162 16.97 9.39 9.20
C ARG A 162 18.03 10.13 8.39
N GLY A 163 19.21 10.37 8.97
CA GLY A 163 20.28 11.10 8.28
C GLY A 163 20.74 10.43 6.98
N ARG A 164 20.77 9.09 6.93
CA ARG A 164 21.07 8.34 5.69
C ARG A 164 19.97 8.49 4.65
N ALA A 165 18.70 8.34 5.04
CA ALA A 165 17.57 8.46 4.12
C ALA A 165 17.45 9.89 3.55
N GLU A 166 17.60 10.92 4.38
CA GLU A 166 17.57 12.32 3.94
C GLU A 166 18.68 12.64 2.92
N MET A 167 19.90 12.11 3.13
CA MET A 167 21.02 12.26 2.21
C MET A 167 20.70 11.68 0.83
N LEU A 168 20.20 10.44 0.79
CA LEU A 168 19.82 9.76 -0.44
C LEU A 168 18.68 10.48 -1.18
N VAL A 169 17.69 11.00 -0.44
CA VAL A 169 16.62 11.81 -1.04
C VAL A 169 17.18 13.11 -1.63
N ALA A 170 18.16 13.74 -0.98
CA ALA A 170 18.82 14.93 -1.49
C ALA A 170 19.67 14.65 -2.74
N GLU A 171 20.39 13.52 -2.77
CA GLU A 171 21.16 13.08 -3.94
C GLU A 171 20.25 12.86 -5.16
N ALA A 172 19.16 12.11 -5.00
CA ALA A 172 18.19 11.88 -6.09
C ALA A 172 17.59 13.17 -6.65
N ARG A 173 17.40 14.20 -5.81
CA ARG A 173 16.94 15.53 -6.24
C ARG A 173 18.00 16.28 -7.05
N MET A 174 19.28 16.13 -6.72
CA MET A 174 20.36 16.76 -7.48
C MET A 174 20.53 16.11 -8.84
N GLU A 175 20.42 14.79 -8.93
CA GLU A 175 20.49 14.06 -10.20
C GLU A 175 19.34 14.45 -11.14
N HIS A 176 18.10 14.54 -10.63
CA HIS A 176 16.95 14.95 -11.44
C HIS A 176 17.04 16.40 -11.94
N ARG A 177 17.66 17.31 -11.15
CA ARG A 177 17.92 18.68 -11.60
C ARG A 177 18.98 18.78 -12.69
N LEU A 178 19.92 17.83 -12.74
CA LEU A 178 20.97 17.77 -13.76
C LEU A 178 20.49 17.09 -15.06
N SER A 179 19.42 16.30 -15.02
CA SER A 179 18.81 15.67 -16.20
C SER A 179 17.78 16.55 -16.92
N ASP A 180 17.19 17.53 -16.22
CA ASP A 180 16.16 18.43 -16.77
C ASP A 180 16.73 19.72 -17.37
N ASP A 181 18.06 19.83 -17.50
CA ASP A 181 18.73 20.95 -18.16
C ASP A 181 18.69 20.77 -19.69
N PRO A 182 17.93 21.59 -20.45
CA PRO A 182 17.75 21.41 -21.89
C PRO A 182 18.98 21.82 -22.72
N GLU A 183 20.09 22.23 -22.10
CA GLU A 183 21.34 22.60 -22.77
C GLU A 183 22.39 21.46 -22.87
N ARG A 184 21.99 20.20 -22.70
CA ARG A 184 22.83 19.02 -23.03
C ARG A 184 22.27 18.15 -24.15
#